data_AF-T0ZVB7-F1
#
_entry.id   AF-T0ZVB7-F1
#
_cell.length_a   1.000
_cell.length_b   1.000
_cell.length_c   1.000
_cell.angle_alpha   90.00
_cell.angle_beta   90.00
_cell.angle_gamma   90.00
#
_symmetry.space_group_name_H-M   'P 1'
#
loop_
_entity.id
_entity.type
_entity.pdbx_description
1 polymer ?
#
loop_
_entity_poly.entity_id
_entity_poly.type
_entity_poly.pdbx_seq_one_letter_code
_entity_poly.pdbx_strand_id
1 'polypeptide(L)'
;MATEAEIVRRIERIKVDLAHLGDLRPGSLSLQYNVCGTPNCRCKANPPQKHGPYYQLNYFRHGRSRTESVHPEHLAQVRAQTHNYQKLQALLDQWIDASIELDRLRRLGNPPALRSRRTT
;
A
#
# COMPACT_ATOMS: atom_id res chain seq x y z
N MET A 1 -24.29 -0.33 16.44
CA MET A 1 -22.88 -0.74 16.69
C MET A 1 -22.76 -2.19 16.29
N ALA A 2 -21.66 -2.60 15.65
CA ALA A 2 -21.46 -4.00 15.32
C ALA A 2 -21.32 -4.83 16.60
N THR A 3 -21.83 -6.06 16.57
CA THR A 3 -21.68 -7.04 17.64
C THR A 3 -20.25 -7.59 17.66
N GLU A 4 -19.82 -8.14 18.80
CA GLU A 4 -18.50 -8.77 18.91
C GLU A 4 -18.28 -9.83 17.81
N ALA A 5 -19.28 -10.69 17.59
CA ALA A 5 -19.23 -11.74 16.58
C ALA A 5 -19.07 -11.19 15.15
N GLU A 6 -19.70 -10.05 14.83
CA GLU A 6 -19.55 -9.40 13.52
C GLU A 6 -18.14 -8.86 13.32
N ILE A 7 -17.56 -8.23 14.34
CA ILE A 7 -16.20 -7.69 14.28
C ILE A 7 -15.19 -8.83 14.14
N VAL A 8 -15.33 -9.91 14.92
CA VAL A 8 -14.48 -11.11 14.80
C VAL A 8 -14.59 -11.71 13.40
N ARG A 9 -15.80 -11.88 12.85
CA ARG A 9 -15.99 -12.38 11.47
C ARG A 9 -15.36 -11.46 10.42
N ARG A 10 -15.39 -10.15 10.62
CA ARG A 10 -14.70 -9.20 9.73
C ARG A 10 -13.19 -9.39 9.80
N ILE A 11 -12.62 -9.53 11.00
CA ILE A 11 -11.19 -9.79 11.20
C ILE A 11 -10.77 -11.10 10.52
N GLU A 12 -11.55 -12.17 10.68
CA GLU A 12 -11.23 -13.46 10.04
C GLU A 12 -11.28 -13.37 8.51
N ARG A 13 -12.26 -12.66 7.94
CA ARG A 13 -12.28 -12.40 6.49
C ARG A 13 -11.04 -11.64 6.02
N ILE A 14 -10.63 -10.60 6.74
CA ILE A 14 -9.43 -9.84 6.41
C ILE A 14 -8.18 -10.73 6.45
N LYS A 15 -8.05 -11.60 7.46
CA LYS A 15 -6.94 -12.57 7.54
C LYS A 15 -6.92 -13.53 6.35
N VAL A 16 -8.09 -14.03 5.94
CA VAL A 16 -8.24 -14.86 4.76
C VAL A 16 -7.81 -14.09 3.51
N ASP A 17 -8.29 -12.86 3.32
CA ASP A 17 -7.91 -12.03 2.16
C ASP A 17 -6.41 -11.74 2.12
N LEU A 18 -5.80 -11.46 3.28
CA LEU A 18 -4.35 -11.28 3.42
C LEU A 18 -3.58 -12.53 2.99
N ALA A 19 -4.04 -13.72 3.37
CA ALA A 19 -3.40 -14.99 2.99
C ALA A 19 -3.49 -15.29 1.48
N HIS A 20 -4.46 -14.70 0.78
CA HIS A 20 -4.65 -14.87 -0.67
C HIS A 20 -3.90 -13.82 -1.51
N LEU A 21 -3.20 -12.87 -0.91
CA LEU A 21 -2.40 -11.92 -1.67
C LEU A 21 -1.23 -12.64 -2.36
N GLY A 22 -1.02 -12.33 -3.64
CA GLY A 22 0.16 -12.76 -4.37
C GLY A 22 1.40 -11.93 -4.02
N ASP A 23 2.43 -12.02 -4.86
CA ASP A 23 3.67 -11.26 -4.72
C ASP A 23 3.42 -9.76 -4.45
N LEU A 24 4.29 -9.18 -3.63
CA LEU A 24 4.14 -7.83 -3.10
C LEU A 24 5.31 -6.96 -3.51
N ARG A 25 5.02 -5.77 -4.04
CA ARG A 25 6.05 -4.78 -4.31
C ARG A 25 5.59 -3.38 -3.95
N PRO A 26 6.33 -2.64 -3.12
CA PRO A 26 5.95 -1.28 -2.79
C PRO A 26 6.15 -0.36 -3.99
N GLY A 27 5.42 0.76 -3.99
CA GLY A 27 5.64 1.86 -4.93
C GLY A 27 4.58 2.05 -5.99
N SER A 28 4.93 2.90 -6.95
CA SER A 28 4.11 3.24 -8.10
C SER A 28 4.91 3.17 -9.40
N LEU A 29 4.27 2.67 -10.44
CA LEU A 29 4.81 2.67 -11.80
C LEU A 29 4.52 4.01 -12.47
N SER A 30 5.55 4.65 -13.01
CA SER A 30 5.45 5.86 -13.81
C SER A 30 6.00 5.64 -15.22
N LEU A 31 5.49 6.43 -16.16
CA LEU A 31 5.91 6.43 -17.55
C LEU A 31 6.72 7.70 -17.83
N GLN A 32 7.92 7.56 -18.36
CA GLN A 32 8.81 8.68 -18.64
C GLN A 32 9.21 8.73 -20.11
N TYR A 33 9.36 9.96 -20.60
CA TYR A 33 9.86 10.28 -21.92
C TYR A 33 10.99 11.30 -21.80
N ASN A 34 12.18 10.97 -22.32
CA ASN A 34 13.41 11.72 -22.12
C ASN A 34 13.80 12.51 -23.37
N VAL A 35 14.57 13.58 -23.16
CA VAL A 35 15.24 14.36 -24.21
C VAL A 35 16.74 14.10 -24.09
N CYS A 36 17.40 13.76 -25.19
CA CYS A 36 18.82 13.43 -25.18
C CYS A 36 19.72 14.68 -25.33
N GLY A 37 21.02 14.50 -25.05
CA GLY A 37 22.04 15.54 -25.20
C GLY A 37 22.41 15.85 -26.65
N THR A 38 22.23 14.92 -27.59
CA THR A 38 22.72 15.01 -28.96
C THR A 38 22.18 16.25 -29.70
N PRO A 39 23.05 17.04 -30.36
CA PRO A 39 22.63 18.09 -31.29
C PRO A 39 21.79 17.49 -32.43
N ASN A 40 20.75 18.20 -32.87
CA ASN A 40 19.86 17.80 -33.98
C ASN A 40 19.08 16.49 -33.80
N CYS A 41 18.94 15.97 -32.58
CA CYS A 41 18.09 14.80 -32.35
C CYS A 41 16.59 15.12 -32.54
N ARG A 42 15.81 14.16 -33.05
CA ARG A 42 14.33 14.24 -33.18
C ARG A 42 13.60 14.62 -31.89
N CYS A 43 14.19 14.35 -30.72
CA CYS A 43 13.61 14.74 -29.44
C CYS A 43 13.58 16.25 -29.19
N LYS A 44 14.33 17.02 -29.99
CA LYS A 44 14.36 18.49 -29.98
C LYS A 44 13.72 19.13 -31.24
N ALA A 45 13.06 18.33 -32.09
CA ALA A 45 12.36 18.82 -33.28
C ALA A 45 11.09 19.62 -32.91
N ASN A 46 10.45 20.24 -33.91
CA ASN A 46 9.14 20.87 -33.75
C ASN A 46 8.12 20.21 -34.71
N PRO A 47 7.18 19.38 -34.23
CA PRO A 47 6.95 19.00 -32.83
C PRO A 47 8.01 17.99 -32.30
N PRO A 48 8.30 17.98 -30.98
CA PRO A 48 9.36 17.13 -30.41
C PRO A 48 8.95 15.67 -30.27
N GLN A 49 9.83 14.75 -30.69
CA GLN A 49 9.64 13.31 -30.54
C GLN A 49 10.55 12.75 -29.43
N LYS A 50 10.09 12.83 -28.18
CA LYS A 50 10.86 12.39 -27.00
C LYS A 50 11.15 10.89 -27.02
N HIS A 51 12.27 10.48 -26.42
CA HIS A 51 12.65 9.07 -26.30
C HIS A 51 11.86 8.39 -25.20
N GLY A 52 11.41 7.16 -25.44
CA GLY A 52 10.61 6.38 -24.51
C GLY A 52 9.64 5.49 -25.27
N PRO A 53 8.70 4.81 -24.57
CA PRO A 53 8.46 4.92 -23.13
C PRO A 53 9.51 4.23 -22.25
N TYR A 54 9.88 4.86 -21.13
CA TYR A 54 10.62 4.23 -20.03
C TYR A 54 9.71 4.05 -18.83
N TYR A 55 9.55 2.82 -18.36
CA TYR A 55 8.76 2.55 -17.15
C TYR A 55 9.67 2.54 -15.93
N GLN A 56 9.25 3.24 -14.88
CA GLN A 56 10.00 3.29 -13.63
C GLN A 56 9.10 2.93 -12.45
N LEU A 57 9.58 2.05 -11.58
CA LEU A 57 8.99 1.80 -10.28
C LEU A 57 9.66 2.70 -9.25
N ASN A 58 8.89 3.54 -8.58
CA ASN A 58 9.37 4.43 -7.54
C ASN A 58 8.78 4.03 -6.20
N TYR A 59 9.62 3.85 -5.17
CA TYR A 59 9.18 3.43 -3.85
C TYR A 59 10.10 3.91 -2.74
N PHE A 60 9.56 4.00 -1.53
CA PHE A 60 10.32 4.29 -0.33
C PHE A 60 10.37 3.06 0.57
N ARG A 61 11.57 2.65 1.00
CA ARG A 61 11.75 1.48 1.86
C ARG A 61 13.02 1.62 2.69
N HIS A 62 12.94 1.27 3.97
CA HIS A 62 14.06 1.35 4.92
C HIS A 62 14.72 2.74 4.96
N GLY A 63 13.91 3.80 5.04
CA GLY A 63 14.40 5.17 5.15
C GLY A 63 14.94 5.77 3.85
N ARG A 64 14.78 5.10 2.70
CA ARG A 64 15.40 5.53 1.43
C ARG A 64 14.41 5.46 0.28
N SER A 65 14.46 6.47 -0.59
CA SER A 65 13.80 6.42 -1.90
C SER A 65 14.61 5.57 -2.87
N ARG A 66 13.90 4.84 -3.73
CA ARG A 66 14.44 3.94 -4.74
C ARG A 66 13.63 4.11 -6.03
N THR A 67 14.35 4.07 -7.13
CA THR A 67 13.79 4.08 -8.49
C THR A 67 14.42 2.93 -9.26
N GLU A 68 13.59 2.07 -9.83
CA GLU A 68 14.01 0.94 -10.65
C GLU A 68 13.41 1.05 -12.04
N SER A 69 14.20 0.74 -13.07
CA SER A 69 13.68 0.66 -14.44
C SER A 69 12.99 -0.69 -14.65
N VAL A 70 11.81 -0.66 -15.26
CA VAL A 70 11.00 -1.86 -15.52
C VAL A 70 10.88 -2.07 -17.01
N HIS A 71 11.30 -3.24 -17.49
CA HIS A 71 11.16 -3.58 -18.89
C HIS A 71 9.70 -3.90 -19.25
N PRO A 72 9.26 -3.62 -20.50
CA PRO A 72 7.89 -3.84 -20.94
C PRO A 72 7.33 -5.24 -20.65
N GLU A 73 8.14 -6.28 -20.82
CA GLU A 73 7.79 -7.68 -20.58
C GLU A 73 7.40 -7.96 -19.11
N HIS A 74 7.89 -7.17 -18.16
CA HIS A 74 7.62 -7.33 -16.74
C HIS A 74 6.51 -6.42 -16.20
N LEU A 75 5.94 -5.54 -17.04
CA LEU A 75 5.00 -4.52 -16.55
C LEU A 75 3.73 -5.09 -15.95
N ALA A 76 3.16 -6.12 -16.58
CA ALA A 76 1.94 -6.75 -16.08
C ALA A 76 2.17 -7.34 -14.68
N GLN A 77 3.30 -8.03 -14.51
CA GLN A 77 3.71 -8.63 -13.24
C GLN A 77 3.95 -7.55 -12.16
N VAL A 78 4.79 -6.55 -12.44
CA VAL A 78 5.10 -5.49 -11.47
C VAL A 78 3.84 -4.70 -11.10
N ARG A 79 2.94 -4.45 -12.06
CA ARG A 79 1.65 -3.80 -11.79
C ARG A 79 0.79 -4.63 -10.83
N ALA A 80 0.66 -5.94 -11.08
CA ALA A 80 -0.06 -6.83 -10.16
C ALA A 80 0.55 -6.81 -8.76
N GLN A 81 1.88 -6.83 -8.65
CA GLN A 81 2.59 -6.78 -7.37
C GLN A 81 2.36 -5.47 -6.60
N THR A 82 2.40 -4.33 -7.30
CA THR A 82 2.12 -3.02 -6.68
C THR A 82 0.67 -2.90 -6.21
N HIS A 83 -0.27 -3.46 -6.97
CA HIS A 83 -1.66 -3.49 -6.59
C HIS A 83 -1.92 -4.41 -5.38
N ASN A 84 -1.28 -5.58 -5.32
CA ASN A 84 -1.34 -6.45 -4.14
C ASN A 84 -0.77 -5.77 -2.91
N TYR A 85 0.31 -4.99 -3.05
CA TYR A 85 0.87 -4.21 -1.96
C TYR A 85 -0.09 -3.11 -1.47
N GLN A 86 -0.78 -2.40 -2.38
CA GLN A 86 -1.81 -1.43 -1.99
C GLN A 86 -2.97 -2.10 -1.24
N LYS A 87 -3.41 -3.28 -1.70
CA LYS A 87 -4.43 -4.08 -1.01
C LYS A 87 -3.97 -4.52 0.38
N LEU A 88 -2.72 -4.98 0.51
CA LEU A 88 -2.12 -5.32 1.80
C LEU A 88 -2.25 -4.16 2.78
N GLN A 89 -1.83 -2.95 2.38
CA GLN A 89 -1.91 -1.77 3.23
C GLN A 89 -3.35 -1.49 3.66
N ALA A 90 -4.30 -1.49 2.73
CA ALA A 90 -5.71 -1.26 3.03
C ALA A 90 -6.32 -2.32 3.95
N LEU A 91 -5.94 -3.60 3.80
CA LEU A 91 -6.39 -4.68 4.68
C LEU A 91 -5.81 -4.57 6.08
N LEU A 92 -4.53 -4.20 6.20
CA LEU A 92 -3.89 -3.96 7.50
C LEU A 92 -4.57 -2.81 8.24
N ASP A 93 -4.85 -1.69 7.58
CA ASP A 93 -5.57 -0.56 8.17
C ASP A 93 -6.96 -1.00 8.67
N GLN A 94 -7.71 -1.71 7.83
CA GLN A 94 -9.03 -2.24 8.20
C GLN A 94 -8.98 -3.21 9.38
N TRP A 95 -7.91 -4.02 9.49
CA TRP A 95 -7.73 -4.94 10.60
C TRP A 95 -7.40 -4.18 11.89
N ILE A 96 -6.52 -3.18 11.82
CA ILE A 96 -6.19 -2.33 12.97
C ILE A 96 -7.46 -1.67 13.51
N ASP A 97 -8.26 -1.06 12.63
CA ASP A 97 -9.53 -0.42 13.01
C ASP A 97 -10.49 -1.41 13.68
N ALA A 98 -10.69 -2.58 13.08
CA ALA A 98 -11.57 -3.61 13.63
C ALA A 98 -11.05 -4.14 14.99
N SER A 99 -9.74 -4.23 15.16
CA SER A 99 -9.14 -4.67 16.42
C SER A 99 -9.32 -3.63 17.53
N ILE A 100 -9.19 -2.35 17.20
CA ILE A 100 -9.48 -1.24 18.12
C ILE A 100 -10.96 -1.26 18.52
N GLU A 101 -11.86 -1.46 17.57
CA GLU A 101 -13.30 -1.55 17.83
C GLU A 101 -13.64 -2.73 18.76
N LEU A 102 -13.09 -3.91 18.48
CA LEU A 102 -13.25 -5.12 19.29
C LEU A 102 -12.78 -4.93 20.73
N ASP A 103 -11.59 -4.34 20.89
CA ASP A 103 -10.99 -4.06 22.19
C ASP A 103 -11.82 -3.05 23.01
N ARG A 104 -12.33 -1.99 22.36
CA ARG A 104 -13.27 -1.05 23.01
C ARG A 104 -14.54 -1.75 23.48
N LEU A 105 -15.14 -2.60 22.63
CA LEU A 105 -16.36 -3.34 22.97
C LEU A 105 -16.15 -4.26 24.18
N ARG A 106 -15.02 -5.00 24.19
CA ARG A 106 -14.67 -5.91 25.29
C ARG A 106 -14.44 -5.19 26.61
N ARG A 107 -13.77 -4.03 26.59
CA ARG A 107 -13.57 -3.22 27.80
C ARG A 107 -14.87 -2.60 28.33
N LEU A 108 -15.84 -2.30 27.47
CA LEU A 108 -17.16 -1.84 27.92
C LEU A 108 -17.96 -2.96 28.59
N GLY A 109 -17.82 -4.20 28.11
CA GLY A 109 -18.42 -5.38 28.75
C GLY A 109 -17.69 -5.84 30.03
N ASN A 110 -16.44 -5.42 30.24
CA ASN A 110 -15.65 -5.69 31.43
C ASN A 110 -14.95 -4.42 31.93
N PRO A 111 -15.70 -3.48 32.55
CA PRO A 111 -15.14 -2.22 32.98
C PRO A 111 -14.05 -2.47 34.04
N PRO A 112 -12.90 -1.77 33.95
CA PRO A 112 -11.87 -1.91 34.97
C PRO A 112 -12.45 -1.50 36.33
N ALA A 113 -12.14 -2.28 37.38
CA ALA A 113 -12.55 -1.96 38.73
C ALA A 113 -12.17 -0.50 39.04
N LEU A 114 -13.17 0.30 39.43
CA LEU A 114 -12.99 1.70 39.81
C LEU A 114 -11.89 1.75 40.89
N ARG A 115 -10.73 2.28 40.54
CA ARG A 115 -9.67 2.54 41.51
C ARG A 115 -10.21 3.58 42.47
N SER A 116 -10.48 3.18 43.71
CA SER A 116 -10.77 4.12 44.78
C SER A 116 -9.59 5.11 44.84
N ARG A 117 -9.90 6.39 44.62
CA ARG A 117 -8.90 7.45 44.80
C ARG A 117 -8.46 7.37 46.26
N ARG A 118 -7.20 7.01 46.49
CA ARG A 118 -6.58 7.19 47.81
C ARG A 118 -6.55 8.69 48.06
N THR A 119 -7.45 9.17 48.90
CA THR A 119 -7.39 10.51 49.49
C THR A 119 -6.15 10.54 50.37
N THR A 120 -5.12 11.27 49.93
CA THR A 120 -4.00 11.72 50.75
C THR A 120 -4.42 12.92 51.57
#